data_AF-A0A9W4HMF2-F1
#
_entry.id   AF-A0A9W4HMF2-F1
#
_cell.length_a   1.000
_cell.length_b   1.000
_cell.length_c   1.000
_cell.angle_alpha   90.00
_cell.angle_beta   90.00
_cell.angle_gamma   90.00
#
_symmetry.space_group_name_H-M   'P 1'
#
loop_
_entity.id
_entity.type
_entity.pdbx_description
1 polymer ?
#
loop_
_entity_poly.entity_id
_entity_poly.type
_entity_poly.pdbx_seq_one_letter_code
_entity_poly.pdbx_strand_id
1 'polypeptide(L)'
;MLAGPLSACTRPTSPLATFSLSRCFSTTSPSLDWLRPKFQEKSKSPKGRPHVATGGSTRGTTVVWGDFGLRMKDHDRRMPASALKIAEDTIKRRLRGMNYKLYKRVSANIGVYTKGNEQRMGKGKGKFDYWTVRLPVSRVVFELKGDVHEKIAREAFRLAGHKLPGLWEFVNKDDPPVVGITKLGNGVTLDSLKRARRNPPLGTDDLASPPKSASSSSDPTQ
;
A
#
# COMPACT_ATOMS: atom_id res chain seq x y z
N MET A 1 12.96 36.73 -90.77
CA MET A 1 12.25 37.30 -89.60
C MET A 1 12.15 36.22 -88.52
N LEU A 2 12.10 36.63 -87.24
CA LEU A 2 12.07 35.84 -85.97
C LEU A 2 13.47 35.74 -85.32
N ALA A 3 13.95 36.68 -84.50
CA ALA A 3 13.49 37.25 -83.21
C ALA A 3 13.77 36.36 -81.97
N GLY A 4 14.88 36.69 -81.27
CA GLY A 4 15.01 36.82 -79.80
C GLY A 4 15.13 35.55 -78.92
N PRO A 5 16.12 35.46 -78.00
CA PRO A 5 16.17 34.42 -76.98
C PRO A 5 15.23 34.72 -75.79
N LEU A 6 14.63 33.65 -75.26
CA LEU A 6 13.66 33.66 -74.17
C LEU A 6 14.32 33.87 -72.80
N SER A 7 13.68 34.75 -72.02
CA SER A 7 14.00 35.14 -70.65
C SER A 7 13.81 33.99 -69.65
N ALA A 8 14.68 33.93 -68.64
CA ALA A 8 14.71 32.92 -67.59
C ALA A 8 13.55 33.10 -66.59
N CYS A 9 12.75 32.05 -66.38
CA CYS A 9 11.78 31.96 -65.29
C CYS A 9 12.38 31.20 -64.11
N THR A 10 12.77 31.89 -63.03
CA THR A 10 13.10 31.27 -61.74
C THR A 10 11.83 31.00 -60.94
N ARG A 11 11.64 29.75 -60.50
CA ARG A 11 10.55 29.39 -59.56
C ARG A 11 10.91 29.86 -58.15
N PRO A 12 10.00 30.48 -57.39
CA PRO A 12 10.20 30.66 -55.96
C PRO A 12 9.97 29.33 -55.24
N THR A 13 11.01 28.84 -54.55
CA THR A 13 10.91 27.73 -53.59
C THR A 13 10.21 28.21 -52.33
N SER A 14 9.04 27.65 -52.02
CA SER A 14 8.36 27.85 -50.75
C SER A 14 9.17 27.23 -49.61
N PRO A 15 9.46 27.96 -48.52
CA PRO A 15 10.10 27.36 -47.36
C PRO A 15 9.12 26.41 -46.68
N LEU A 16 9.54 25.16 -46.48
CA LEU A 16 8.89 24.20 -45.61
C LEU A 16 8.61 24.86 -44.26
N ALA A 17 7.34 24.95 -43.89
CA ALA A 17 6.92 25.37 -42.56
C ALA A 17 7.49 24.37 -41.54
N THR A 18 8.63 24.70 -40.95
CA THR A 18 9.08 24.10 -39.70
C THR A 18 8.01 24.38 -38.66
N PHE A 19 7.20 23.37 -38.38
CA PHE A 19 6.39 23.36 -37.16
C PHE A 19 7.36 23.49 -35.99
N SER A 20 7.45 24.71 -35.46
CA SER A 20 8.02 24.95 -34.15
C SER A 20 7.23 24.10 -33.17
N LEU A 21 7.83 23.00 -32.69
CA LEU A 21 7.35 22.31 -31.51
C LEU A 21 7.56 23.27 -30.34
N SER A 22 6.60 24.16 -30.14
CA SER A 22 6.45 24.90 -28.91
C SER A 22 6.25 23.86 -27.81
N ARG A 23 7.34 23.50 -27.12
CA ARG A 23 7.23 22.87 -25.81
C ARG A 23 6.52 23.87 -24.93
N CYS A 24 5.23 23.63 -24.71
CA CYS A 24 4.45 24.27 -23.68
C CYS A 24 5.17 24.03 -22.33
N PHE A 25 5.86 25.06 -21.85
CA PHE A 25 6.31 25.15 -20.47
C PHE A 25 5.04 25.14 -19.59
N SER A 26 4.66 23.96 -19.10
CA SER A 26 3.67 23.88 -18.03
C SER A 26 4.31 24.46 -16.77
N THR A 27 3.80 25.60 -16.31
CA THR A 27 4.24 26.29 -15.09
C THR A 27 3.77 25.57 -13.82
N THR A 28 2.90 24.56 -13.96
CA THR A 28 2.45 23.74 -12.85
C THR A 28 3.57 22.78 -12.45
N SER A 29 4.18 23.02 -11.29
CA SER A 29 5.10 22.04 -10.70
C SER A 29 4.41 20.67 -10.64
N PRO A 30 5.02 19.57 -11.09
CA PRO A 30 4.42 18.26 -10.95
C PRO A 30 4.09 18.04 -9.48
N SER A 31 2.82 17.81 -9.18
CA SER A 31 2.37 17.55 -7.82
C SER A 31 3.14 16.34 -7.29
N LEU A 32 3.79 16.50 -6.14
CA LEU A 32 4.49 15.40 -5.49
C LEU A 32 3.45 14.34 -5.09
N ASP A 33 3.46 13.23 -5.81
CA ASP A 33 2.56 12.10 -5.59
C ASP A 33 3.27 11.03 -4.76
N TRP A 34 2.60 10.50 -3.74
CA TRP A 34 3.15 9.44 -2.89
C TRP A 34 3.12 8.07 -3.59
N LEU A 35 2.35 7.96 -4.68
CA LEU A 35 2.21 6.77 -5.51
C LEU A 35 3.26 6.69 -6.62
N ARG A 36 4.02 7.77 -6.86
CA ARG A 36 5.02 7.87 -7.91
C ARG A 36 6.22 8.66 -7.40
N PRO A 37 7.44 8.10 -7.38
CA PRO A 37 8.60 8.86 -6.94
C PRO A 37 8.87 10.04 -7.88
N LYS A 38 9.40 11.13 -7.30
CA LYS A 38 9.75 12.36 -8.04
C LYS A 38 10.75 12.10 -9.17
N PHE A 39 11.69 11.18 -8.94
CA PHE A 39 12.73 10.84 -9.90
C PHE A 39 12.51 9.42 -10.43
N GLN A 40 12.85 9.21 -11.69
CA GLN A 40 12.82 7.89 -12.31
C GLN A 40 13.93 7.01 -11.72
N GLU A 41 13.74 5.69 -11.74
CA GLU A 41 14.77 4.75 -11.28
C GLU A 41 16.01 4.85 -12.18
N LYS A 42 17.20 4.96 -11.60
CA LYS A 42 18.47 4.95 -12.35
C LYS A 42 18.70 3.63 -13.09
N SER A 43 18.21 2.53 -12.53
CA SER A 43 18.26 1.19 -13.12
C SER A 43 17.02 0.39 -12.73
N LYS A 44 16.65 -0.62 -13.52
CA LYS A 44 15.41 -1.38 -13.32
C LYS A 44 15.45 -2.18 -12.00
N SER A 45 14.60 -1.85 -11.02
CA SER A 45 14.54 -2.53 -9.71
C SER A 45 14.30 -4.04 -9.75
N PRO A 46 15.09 -4.89 -9.07
CA PRO A 46 14.81 -6.34 -8.96
C PRO A 46 13.53 -6.61 -8.15
N LYS A 47 12.93 -7.80 -8.31
CA LYS A 47 11.66 -8.17 -7.64
C LYS A 47 11.76 -8.03 -6.11
N GLY A 48 12.81 -8.60 -5.51
CA GLY A 48 13.02 -8.63 -4.06
C GLY A 48 11.89 -9.36 -3.31
N ARG A 49 11.86 -9.21 -1.99
CA ARG A 49 10.78 -9.68 -1.09
C ARG A 49 10.44 -8.61 -0.07
N PRO A 50 9.20 -8.55 0.44
CA PRO A 50 8.88 -7.71 1.59
C PRO A 50 9.70 -8.13 2.81
N HIS A 51 9.88 -7.19 3.74
CA HIS A 51 10.66 -7.40 4.95
C HIS A 51 9.86 -8.25 5.96
N VAL A 52 10.43 -9.36 6.42
CA VAL A 52 9.86 -10.19 7.48
C VAL A 52 10.62 -9.90 8.78
N ALA A 53 9.95 -9.32 9.76
CA ALA A 53 10.57 -8.82 10.97
C ALA A 53 10.74 -9.92 12.04
N THR A 54 11.72 -10.81 11.87
CA THR A 54 12.01 -11.89 12.84
C THR A 54 12.59 -11.36 14.16
N GLY A 55 13.32 -10.25 14.13
CA GLY A 55 14.00 -9.68 15.30
C GLY A 55 13.12 -8.88 16.28
N GLY A 56 11.80 -8.97 16.19
CA GLY A 56 10.90 -8.28 17.12
C GLY A 56 10.63 -6.80 16.80
N SER A 57 10.65 -6.39 15.53
CA SER A 57 10.45 -4.99 15.14
C SER A 57 8.98 -4.58 15.20
N THR A 58 8.70 -3.45 15.85
CA THR A 58 7.38 -2.79 15.96
C THR A 58 7.24 -1.59 15.00
N ARG A 59 8.21 -1.41 14.09
CA ARG A 59 8.26 -0.22 13.24
C ARG A 59 7.08 -0.15 12.28
N GLY A 60 6.27 0.89 12.44
CA GLY A 60 5.13 1.16 11.57
C GLY A 60 3.89 0.32 11.86
N THR A 61 3.86 -0.39 12.99
CA THR A 61 2.68 -1.18 13.42
C THR A 61 1.69 -0.37 14.26
N THR A 62 2.10 0.78 14.77
CA THR A 62 1.27 1.71 15.56
C THR A 62 0.85 2.92 14.72
N VAL A 63 -0.26 3.54 15.12
CA VAL A 63 -0.71 4.83 14.59
C VAL A 63 0.13 5.94 15.25
N VAL A 64 0.64 6.88 14.45
CA VAL A 64 1.55 7.93 14.95
C VAL A 64 0.97 9.32 14.81
N TRP A 65 0.37 9.65 13.66
CA TRP A 65 -0.11 11.00 13.35
C TRP A 65 -1.62 11.16 13.52
N GLY A 66 -2.38 10.11 13.16
CA GLY A 66 -3.83 10.07 13.28
C GLY A 66 -4.36 9.55 14.60
N ASP A 67 -5.68 9.49 14.68
CA ASP A 67 -6.45 8.91 15.79
C ASP A 67 -6.87 7.47 15.45
N PHE A 68 -7.15 7.22 14.16
CA PHE A 68 -7.53 5.91 13.63
C PHE A 68 -6.59 5.49 12.49
N GLY A 69 -6.47 4.18 12.26
CA GLY A 69 -5.63 3.63 11.20
C GLY A 69 -6.16 2.35 10.56
N LEU A 70 -5.66 2.09 9.35
CA LEU A 70 -5.85 0.85 8.61
C LEU A 70 -4.55 0.05 8.60
N ARG A 71 -4.54 -1.10 9.28
CA ARG A 71 -3.38 -1.99 9.44
C ARG A 71 -3.59 -3.29 8.68
N MET A 72 -2.54 -3.80 8.05
CA MET A 72 -2.57 -5.12 7.42
C MET A 72 -2.60 -6.21 8.50
N LYS A 73 -3.60 -7.10 8.48
CA LYS A 73 -3.72 -8.22 9.43
C LYS A 73 -3.12 -9.52 8.89
N ASP A 74 -3.17 -9.67 7.57
CA ASP A 74 -2.71 -10.85 6.83
C ASP A 74 -1.18 -10.88 6.63
N HIS A 75 -0.70 -11.73 5.71
CA HIS A 75 0.68 -11.83 5.26
C HIS A 75 1.23 -10.59 4.54
N ASP A 76 2.57 -10.52 4.50
CA ASP A 76 3.31 -9.50 3.77
C ASP A 76 3.06 -9.61 2.26
N ARG A 77 2.89 -8.46 1.62
CA ARG A 77 2.51 -8.39 0.20
C ARG A 77 3.14 -7.18 -0.48
N ARG A 78 3.24 -7.25 -1.80
CA ARG A 78 3.54 -6.09 -2.65
C ARG A 78 2.23 -5.43 -3.04
N MET A 79 2.02 -4.20 -2.59
CA MET A 79 0.82 -3.44 -2.94
C MET A 79 1.06 -2.61 -4.20
N PRO A 80 0.26 -2.78 -5.26
CA PRO A 80 0.34 -1.91 -6.42
C PRO A 80 -0.19 -0.51 -6.07
N ALA A 81 0.40 0.52 -6.68
CA ALA A 81 0.00 1.92 -6.48
C ALA A 81 -1.48 2.16 -6.85
N SER A 82 -2.01 1.43 -7.84
CA SER A 82 -3.42 1.51 -8.23
C SER A 82 -4.37 1.07 -7.10
N ALA A 83 -4.06 -0.02 -6.39
CA ALA A 83 -4.87 -0.47 -5.26
C ALA A 83 -4.86 0.55 -4.10
N LEU A 84 -3.70 1.13 -3.81
CA LEU A 84 -3.56 2.19 -2.82
C LEU A 84 -4.37 3.45 -3.19
N LYS A 85 -4.36 3.83 -4.46
CA LYS A 85 -5.18 4.93 -4.98
C LYS A 85 -6.67 4.66 -4.83
N ILE A 86 -7.12 3.46 -5.22
CA ILE A 86 -8.52 3.02 -5.09
C ILE A 86 -8.95 3.05 -3.62
N ALA A 87 -8.09 2.61 -2.70
CA ALA A 87 -8.36 2.65 -1.27
C ALA A 87 -8.48 4.09 -0.74
N GLU A 88 -7.55 4.98 -1.12
CA GLU A 88 -7.60 6.40 -0.78
C GLU A 88 -8.89 7.05 -1.27
N ASP A 89 -9.26 6.84 -2.53
CA ASP A 89 -10.46 7.42 -3.12
C ASP A 89 -11.74 6.87 -2.47
N THR A 90 -11.71 5.62 -2.00
CA THR A 90 -12.82 5.01 -1.26
C THR A 90 -13.02 5.66 0.10
N ILE A 91 -11.94 5.90 0.84
CA ILE A 91 -11.97 6.62 2.12
C ILE A 91 -12.49 8.04 1.89
N LYS A 92 -11.94 8.74 0.89
CA LYS A 92 -12.35 10.11 0.56
C LYS A 92 -13.82 10.20 0.20
N ARG A 93 -14.34 9.23 -0.56
CA ARG A 93 -15.74 9.16 -0.93
C ARG A 93 -16.65 8.95 0.27
N ARG A 94 -16.27 8.07 1.21
CA ARG A 94 -17.09 7.79 2.41
C ARG A 94 -17.10 8.95 3.40
N LEU A 95 -16.00 9.68 3.49
CA LEU A 95 -15.81 10.83 4.39
C LEU A 95 -16.07 12.19 3.71
N ARG A 96 -16.65 12.20 2.51
CA ARG A 96 -16.91 13.43 1.76
C ARG A 96 -17.81 14.38 2.59
N GLY A 97 -17.38 15.63 2.74
CA GLY A 97 -18.08 16.66 3.50
C GLY A 97 -17.70 16.74 4.98
N MET A 98 -16.82 15.87 5.48
CA MET A 98 -16.32 15.91 6.86
C MET A 98 -14.95 16.58 6.93
N ASN A 99 -14.62 17.17 8.08
CA ASN A 99 -13.31 17.77 8.34
C ASN A 99 -12.33 16.71 8.83
N TYR A 100 -11.54 16.15 7.90
CA TYR A 100 -10.52 15.17 8.21
C TYR A 100 -9.22 15.40 7.45
N LYS A 101 -8.14 14.83 7.99
CA LYS A 101 -6.84 14.75 7.35
C LYS A 101 -6.42 13.28 7.24
N LEU A 102 -6.18 12.85 6.01
CA LEU A 102 -5.75 11.49 5.69
C LEU A 102 -4.24 11.44 5.46
N TYR A 103 -3.53 10.77 6.36
CA TYR A 103 -2.10 10.50 6.25
C TYR A 103 -1.85 9.17 5.56
N LYS A 104 -0.80 9.14 4.74
CA LYS A 104 -0.33 7.95 4.04
C LYS A 104 1.02 7.57 4.63
N ARG A 105 1.10 6.40 5.27
CA ARG A 105 2.29 5.93 5.99
C ARG A 105 3.32 5.26 5.09
N VAL A 106 2.92 4.93 3.86
CA VAL A 106 3.70 4.15 2.91
C VAL A 106 3.76 4.89 1.59
N SER A 107 4.80 4.67 0.79
CA SER A 107 4.95 5.27 -0.54
C SER A 107 5.35 4.19 -1.56
N ALA A 108 4.85 4.32 -2.78
CA ALA A 108 5.15 3.38 -3.85
C ALA A 108 6.45 3.81 -4.55
N ASN A 109 7.56 3.24 -4.10
CA ASN A 109 8.90 3.64 -4.52
C ASN A 109 9.63 2.57 -5.37
N ILE A 110 9.01 1.42 -5.61
CA ILE A 110 9.63 0.31 -6.35
C ILE A 110 8.94 0.15 -7.70
N GLY A 111 9.70 0.23 -8.78
CA GLY A 111 9.22 -0.05 -10.13
C GLY A 111 9.03 -1.55 -10.38
N VAL A 112 7.89 -1.92 -10.96
CA VAL A 112 7.62 -3.27 -11.45
C VAL A 112 7.83 -3.28 -12.96
N TYR A 113 8.62 -4.26 -13.42
CA TYR A 113 8.92 -4.44 -14.84
C TYR A 113 8.39 -5.78 -15.29
N THR A 114 7.43 -5.75 -16.21
CA THR A 114 6.73 -6.95 -16.68
C THR A 114 7.11 -7.19 -18.14
N LYS A 115 7.40 -8.45 -18.48
CA LYS A 115 7.57 -8.88 -19.86
C LYS A 115 6.18 -9.20 -20.43
N GLY A 116 5.93 -8.88 -21.70
CA GLY A 116 4.66 -9.20 -22.34
C GLY A 116 4.41 -10.71 -22.29
N ASN A 117 3.16 -11.10 -22.01
CA ASN A 117 2.76 -12.50 -21.90
C ASN A 117 2.99 -13.27 -23.22
N GLU A 118 2.97 -12.56 -24.35
CA GLU A 118 3.24 -13.08 -25.68
C GLU A 118 4.71 -13.46 -25.93
N GLN A 119 5.65 -12.95 -25.12
CA GLN A 119 7.08 -13.12 -25.37
C GLN A 119 7.65 -14.31 -24.60
N ARG A 120 8.44 -15.17 -25.27
CA ARG A 120 9.15 -16.29 -24.65
C ARG A 120 10.18 -15.85 -23.60
N MET A 121 10.57 -16.75 -22.71
CA MET A 121 11.59 -16.51 -21.67
C MET A 121 12.96 -16.08 -22.26
N GLY A 122 13.79 -15.40 -21.46
CA GLY A 122 15.10 -14.86 -21.89
C GLY A 122 15.03 -13.41 -22.43
N LYS A 123 16.02 -12.97 -23.22
CA LYS A 123 16.10 -11.63 -23.86
C LYS A 123 16.07 -10.43 -22.90
N GLY A 124 16.54 -10.62 -21.67
CA GLY A 124 16.63 -9.56 -20.67
C GLY A 124 15.30 -9.20 -20.00
N LYS A 125 15.27 -8.02 -19.35
CA LYS A 125 14.18 -7.57 -18.49
C LYS A 125 13.16 -6.71 -19.24
N GLY A 126 11.87 -6.90 -18.93
CA GLY A 126 10.74 -6.21 -19.55
C GLY A 126 10.69 -4.69 -19.35
N LYS A 127 9.60 -4.09 -19.85
CA LYS A 127 9.30 -2.66 -19.74
C LYS A 127 8.71 -2.31 -18.37
N PHE A 128 8.77 -1.04 -17.99
CA PHE A 128 8.13 -0.55 -16.78
C PHE A 128 6.60 -0.71 -16.90
N ASP A 129 5.96 -1.14 -15.81
CA ASP A 129 4.52 -1.43 -15.75
C ASP A 129 3.85 -0.51 -14.73
N TYR A 130 4.14 -0.69 -13.43
CA TYR A 130 3.56 0.14 -12.36
C TYR A 130 4.50 0.28 -11.15
N TRP A 131 4.19 1.24 -10.29
CA TRP A 131 4.86 1.42 -9.00
C TRP A 131 4.20 0.57 -7.91
N THR A 132 5.01 0.01 -7.03
CA THR A 132 4.54 -0.80 -5.91
C THR A 132 5.27 -0.43 -4.63
N VAL A 133 4.68 -0.82 -3.50
CA VAL A 133 5.31 -0.79 -2.19
C VAL A 133 5.41 -2.20 -1.62
N ARG A 134 6.50 -2.48 -0.90
CA ARG A 134 6.63 -3.69 -0.09
C ARG A 134 6.04 -3.43 1.29
N LEU A 135 4.93 -4.09 1.61
CA LEU A 135 4.31 -4.01 2.93
C LEU A 135 4.69 -5.23 3.76
N PRO A 136 5.36 -5.05 4.91
CA PRO A 136 5.50 -6.09 5.91
C PRO A 136 4.17 -6.31 6.65
N VAL A 137 4.07 -7.45 7.34
CA VAL A 137 2.94 -7.80 8.19
C VAL A 137 2.68 -6.72 9.24
N SER A 138 1.41 -6.51 9.60
CA SER A 138 0.99 -5.57 10.66
C SER A 138 1.42 -4.13 10.46
N ARG A 139 1.72 -3.69 9.24
CA ARG A 139 2.01 -2.29 8.96
C ARG A 139 0.74 -1.47 8.75
N VAL A 140 0.73 -0.27 9.32
CA VAL A 140 -0.31 0.75 9.10
C VAL A 140 -0.06 1.44 7.76
N VAL A 141 -1.09 1.53 6.93
CA VAL A 141 -1.01 2.12 5.57
C VAL A 141 -1.63 3.52 5.54
N PHE A 142 -2.81 3.66 6.13
CA PHE A 142 -3.52 4.93 6.21
C PHE A 142 -3.79 5.29 7.67
N GLU A 143 -3.75 6.58 7.97
CA GLU A 143 -4.21 7.12 9.24
C GLU A 143 -5.16 8.29 9.00
N LEU A 144 -6.17 8.39 9.85
CA LEU A 144 -7.17 9.42 9.82
C LEU A 144 -7.08 10.26 11.10
N LYS A 145 -7.04 11.58 10.95
CA LYS A 145 -7.20 12.54 12.04
C LYS A 145 -8.35 13.48 11.72
N GLY A 146 -9.18 13.81 12.69
CA GLY A 146 -10.23 14.82 12.52
C GLY A 146 -11.47 14.55 13.35
N ASP A 147 -12.45 15.43 13.22
CA ASP A 147 -13.74 15.32 13.89
C ASP A 147 -14.63 14.32 13.13
N VAL A 148 -14.34 13.04 13.33
CA VAL A 148 -15.04 11.92 12.69
C VAL A 148 -15.36 10.87 13.75
N HIS A 149 -16.64 10.55 13.89
CA HIS A 149 -17.08 9.49 14.79
C HIS A 149 -16.48 8.13 14.41
N GLU A 150 -16.02 7.37 15.39
CA GLU A 150 -15.30 6.09 15.20
C GLU A 150 -16.05 5.12 14.28
N LYS A 151 -17.38 4.98 14.44
CA LYS A 151 -18.21 4.11 13.60
C LYS A 151 -18.09 4.43 12.10
N ILE A 152 -18.02 5.73 11.75
CA ILE A 152 -17.89 6.18 10.36
C ILE A 152 -16.48 5.91 9.84
N ALA A 153 -15.46 6.19 10.65
CA ALA A 153 -14.06 5.91 10.31
C ALA A 153 -13.85 4.40 10.07
N ARG A 154 -14.39 3.56 10.96
CA ARG A 154 -14.37 2.10 10.87
C ARG A 154 -15.04 1.61 9.59
N GLU A 155 -16.19 2.16 9.23
CA GLU A 155 -16.88 1.81 7.99
C GLU A 155 -16.07 2.21 6.74
N ALA A 156 -15.51 3.43 6.71
CA ALA A 156 -14.67 3.90 5.63
C ALA A 156 -13.45 3.00 5.41
N PHE A 157 -12.79 2.62 6.51
CA PHE A 157 -11.65 1.72 6.48
C PHE A 157 -12.01 0.28 6.13
N ARG A 158 -13.18 -0.22 6.56
CA ARG A 158 -13.70 -1.52 6.12
C ARG A 158 -13.88 -1.55 4.60
N LEU A 159 -14.54 -0.53 4.03
CA LEU A 159 -14.75 -0.41 2.59
C LEU A 159 -13.44 -0.33 1.81
N ALA A 160 -12.44 0.39 2.33
CA ALA A 160 -11.11 0.46 1.73
C ALA A 160 -10.38 -0.88 1.81
N GLY A 161 -10.46 -1.57 2.94
CA GLY A 161 -9.88 -2.91 3.14
C GLY A 161 -10.39 -3.93 2.15
N HIS A 162 -11.69 -3.92 1.82
CA HIS A 162 -12.26 -4.82 0.80
C HIS A 162 -11.73 -4.58 -0.62
N LYS A 163 -11.18 -3.40 -0.92
CA LYS A 163 -10.60 -3.09 -2.24
C LYS A 163 -9.11 -3.31 -2.30
N LEU A 164 -8.45 -3.42 -1.14
CA LEU A 164 -7.04 -3.75 -1.05
C LEU A 164 -6.88 -5.27 -1.05
N PRO A 165 -5.82 -5.82 -1.64
CA PRO A 165 -5.56 -7.25 -1.54
C PRO A 165 -5.10 -7.59 -0.11
N GLY A 166 -5.59 -8.72 0.41
CA GLY A 166 -5.30 -9.19 1.78
C GLY A 166 -6.35 -8.77 2.81
N LEU A 167 -6.15 -9.17 4.06
CA LEU A 167 -7.03 -8.83 5.18
C LEU A 167 -6.49 -7.64 5.96
N TRP A 168 -7.39 -6.75 6.36
CA TRP A 168 -7.08 -5.50 7.03
C TRP A 168 -7.86 -5.39 8.33
N GLU A 169 -7.27 -4.71 9.31
CA GLU A 169 -7.93 -4.38 10.56
C GLU A 169 -7.93 -2.87 10.80
N PHE A 170 -8.97 -2.43 11.49
CA PHE A 170 -9.08 -1.09 12.04
C PHE A 170 -8.29 -1.01 13.36
N VAL A 171 -7.57 0.08 13.56
CA VAL A 171 -6.67 0.28 14.70
C VAL A 171 -6.88 1.67 15.29
N ASN A 172 -6.96 1.74 16.61
CA ASN A 172 -6.99 2.99 17.37
C ASN A 172 -5.57 3.43 17.73
N LYS A 173 -5.40 4.71 18.05
CA LYS A 173 -4.09 5.24 18.48
C LYS A 173 -3.55 4.56 19.75
N ASP A 174 -4.44 4.22 20.67
CA ASP A 174 -4.09 3.61 21.96
C ASP A 174 -3.83 2.11 21.86
N ASP A 175 -4.06 1.51 20.68
CA ASP A 175 -3.81 0.08 20.50
C ASP A 175 -2.31 -0.24 20.58
N PRO A 176 -1.95 -1.35 21.23
CA PRO A 176 -0.55 -1.70 21.38
C PRO A 176 0.14 -1.99 20.03
N PRO A 177 1.48 -1.83 19.99
CA PRO A 177 2.28 -2.27 18.86
C PRO A 177 2.15 -3.77 18.60
N VAL A 178 2.49 -4.20 17.39
CA VAL A 178 2.45 -5.61 16.99
C VAL A 178 3.85 -6.04 16.60
N VAL A 179 4.23 -7.24 17.01
CA VAL A 179 5.48 -7.90 16.64
C VAL A 179 5.15 -9.12 15.82
N GLY A 180 5.47 -9.07 14.53
CA GLY A 180 5.03 -10.10 13.59
C GLY A 180 3.51 -10.15 13.56
N ILE A 181 2.93 -11.15 14.22
CA ILE A 181 1.47 -11.38 14.28
C ILE A 181 0.94 -11.12 15.71
N THR A 182 1.83 -11.06 16.71
CA THR A 182 1.46 -10.96 18.12
C THR A 182 1.33 -9.51 18.56
N LYS A 183 0.15 -9.12 19.09
CA LYS A 183 -0.07 -7.80 19.69
C LYS A 183 0.61 -7.74 21.07
N LEU A 184 1.31 -6.66 21.36
CA LEU A 184 1.95 -6.42 22.67
C LEU A 184 0.93 -5.88 23.69
N GLY A 185 -0.01 -6.72 24.09
CA GLY A 185 -0.99 -6.42 25.14
C GLY A 185 -1.08 -7.56 26.16
N ASN A 186 -1.88 -7.39 27.20
CA ASN A 186 -2.22 -8.45 28.17
C ASN A 186 -0.98 -9.09 28.84
N GLY A 187 -0.01 -8.27 29.26
CA GLY A 187 1.23 -8.72 29.90
C GLY A 187 2.31 -9.26 28.95
N VAL A 188 2.05 -9.30 27.63
CA VAL A 188 3.05 -9.70 26.63
C VAL A 188 3.98 -8.53 26.31
N THR A 189 5.20 -8.59 26.83
CA THR A 189 6.27 -7.62 26.53
C THR A 189 7.22 -8.14 25.44
N LEU A 190 7.98 -7.23 24.82
CA LEU A 190 9.02 -7.59 23.84
C LEU A 190 10.03 -8.58 24.42
N ASP A 191 10.43 -8.37 25.67
CA ASP A 191 11.40 -9.22 26.34
C ASP A 191 10.82 -10.62 26.61
N SER A 192 9.54 -10.70 26.95
CA SER A 192 8.84 -11.97 27.11
C SER A 192 8.85 -12.79 25.81
N LEU A 193 8.66 -12.14 24.66
CA LEU A 193 8.70 -12.81 23.34
C LEU A 193 10.10 -13.31 22.95
N LYS A 194 11.16 -12.70 23.48
CA LYS A 194 12.55 -13.08 23.21
C LYS A 194 13.06 -14.20 24.12
N ARG A 195 12.44 -14.40 25.29
CA ARG A 195 12.82 -15.46 26.22
C ARG A 195 12.50 -16.83 25.64
N ALA A 196 13.43 -17.78 25.79
CA ALA A 196 13.25 -19.15 25.32
C ALA A 196 12.12 -19.90 26.06
N ARG A 197 11.95 -19.63 27.36
CA ARG A 197 10.85 -20.15 28.18
C ARG A 197 9.89 -19.01 28.51
N ARG A 198 8.60 -19.19 28.20
CA ARG A 198 7.56 -18.19 28.46
C ARG A 198 6.35 -18.83 29.13
N ASN A 199 5.74 -18.09 30.04
CA ASN A 199 4.41 -18.42 30.54
C ASN A 199 3.38 -18.01 29.48
N PRO A 200 2.22 -18.69 29.42
CA PRO A 200 1.13 -18.27 28.55
C PRO A 200 0.70 -16.83 28.88
N PRO A 201 0.18 -16.07 27.91
CA PRO A 201 -0.31 -14.71 28.14
C PRO A 201 -1.50 -14.73 29.11
N LEU A 202 -1.62 -13.69 29.93
CA LEU A 202 -2.66 -13.57 30.95
C LEU A 202 -4.06 -13.67 30.32
N GLY A 203 -4.90 -14.55 30.86
CA GLY A 203 -6.28 -14.78 30.37
C GLY A 203 -6.43 -15.91 29.34
N THR A 204 -5.40 -16.73 29.11
CA THR A 204 -5.51 -17.95 28.28
C THR A 204 -5.68 -19.25 29.08
N ASP A 205 -5.62 -19.16 30.41
CA ASP A 205 -5.73 -20.32 31.31
C ASP A 205 -7.11 -21.01 31.21
N ASP A 206 -8.17 -20.25 30.89
CA ASP A 206 -9.54 -20.77 30.78
C ASP A 206 -9.83 -21.49 29.45
N LEU A 207 -9.00 -21.30 28.41
CA LEU A 207 -9.22 -21.93 27.09
C LEU A 207 -8.55 -23.31 26.96
N ALA A 208 -7.61 -23.63 27.86
CA ALA A 208 -6.85 -24.87 27.83
C ALA A 208 -7.48 -26.01 28.65
N SER A 209 -8.56 -25.74 29.40
CA SER A 209 -9.29 -26.78 30.11
C SER A 209 -10.28 -27.45 29.16
N PRO A 210 -10.11 -28.73 28.75
CA PRO A 210 -11.19 -29.47 28.13
C PRO A 210 -12.40 -29.44 29.09
N PRO A 211 -13.65 -29.37 28.58
CA PRO A 211 -14.81 -29.42 29.46
C PRO A 211 -14.68 -30.69 30.31
N LYS A 212 -14.63 -30.52 31.64
CA LYS A 212 -14.69 -31.65 32.58
C LYS A 212 -15.95 -32.41 32.20
N SER A 213 -15.79 -33.59 31.59
CA SER A 213 -16.91 -34.46 31.26
C SER A 213 -17.65 -34.73 32.57
N ALA A 214 -18.82 -34.12 32.71
CA ALA A 214 -19.76 -34.44 33.77
C ALA A 214 -20.16 -35.90 33.53
N SER A 215 -19.54 -36.81 34.27
CA SER A 215 -19.95 -38.21 34.34
C SER A 215 -21.33 -38.23 35.01
N SER A 216 -22.39 -38.18 34.21
CA SER A 216 -23.73 -38.56 34.66
C SER A 216 -23.70 -40.06 34.93
N SER A 217 -23.52 -40.43 36.19
CA SER A 217 -23.80 -41.77 36.70
C SER A 217 -25.31 -42.00 36.57
N SER A 218 -25.73 -42.77 35.58
CA SER A 218 -27.07 -43.37 35.58
C SER A 218 -27.05 -44.57 36.53
N ASP A 219 -27.63 -44.40 37.71
CA ASP A 219 -27.97 -45.50 38.63
C ASP A 219 -28.99 -46.44 37.96
N PRO A 220 -28.80 -47.78 38.01
CA PRO A 220 -29.83 -48.72 37.63
C PRO A 220 -30.63 -49.09 38.89
N THR A 221 -31.86 -48.59 39.01
CA THR A 221 -32.82 -49.13 39.98
C THR A 221 -34.14 -49.44 39.28
N GLN A 222 -34.36 -50.77 39.16
CA GLN A 222 -35.58 -51.56 38.94
C GLN A 222 -36.47 -51.28 37.73
#